data_AF-A0AAD4E2S4-F1
#
_entry.id   AF-A0AAD4E2S4-F1
#
_cell.length_a   1.000
_cell.length_b   1.000
_cell.length_c   1.000
_cell.angle_alpha   90.00
_cell.angle_beta   90.00
_cell.angle_gamma   90.00
#
_symmetry.space_group_name_H-M   'P 1'
#
loop_
_entity.id
_entity.type
_entity.pdbx_description
1 polymer ?
#
loop_
_entity_poly.entity_id
_entity_poly.type
_entity_poly.pdbx_seq_one_letter_code
_entity_poly.pdbx_strand_id
1 'polypeptide(L)'
;MSKRARSNNDEPALKRLRIEEGNQTSPALCDKQAWGILQQFLTTNMTMPEMDSALASYLGDRYSADDWVEPRRALFSGEGDDSESLVNLNRLMARHVPPAPPSPASKTVNRLSNSRRKRSHGLRKSTHNPYIIMEAEDDDEDGSDEEEAWRSESEQLQKAIRVSGPSAKEKLAKKIDDLANRFKENSGNSSQCRHGLTSRAASIPLSSLEVSAPSSRMYLLHIQRTAVEYIAEHLRNQKFSVTVSPWVAGQIYVVADSPKSICDSLPASHGLAMKQCLRITDAEREAVCYALK
;
A
#
# COMPACT_ATOMS: atom_id res chain seq x y z
N MET A 1 -24.02 53.12 6.83
CA MET A 1 -22.89 53.04 7.79
C MET A 1 -23.15 51.89 8.75
N SER A 2 -22.66 50.68 8.44
CA SER A 2 -22.87 49.48 9.28
C SER A 2 -21.57 49.08 9.97
N LYS A 3 -21.54 49.24 11.30
CA LYS A 3 -20.46 48.77 12.17
C LYS A 3 -20.57 47.25 12.31
N ARG A 4 -19.61 46.49 11.77
CA ARG A 4 -19.42 45.07 12.09
C ARG A 4 -18.58 44.94 13.34
N ALA A 5 -19.13 44.28 14.36
CA ALA A 5 -18.44 43.89 15.57
C ALA A 5 -17.41 42.79 15.27
N ARG A 6 -16.16 43.00 15.68
CA ARG A 6 -15.13 41.97 15.75
C ARG A 6 -15.32 41.20 17.06
N SER A 7 -15.61 39.92 16.97
CA SER A 7 -15.57 39.00 18.10
C SER A 7 -14.16 38.43 18.20
N ASN A 8 -13.39 38.89 19.17
CA ASN A 8 -12.14 38.25 19.59
C ASN A 8 -12.51 37.01 20.40
N ASN A 9 -12.33 35.84 19.81
CA ASN A 9 -12.45 34.56 20.50
C ASN A 9 -11.03 34.11 20.85
N ASP A 10 -10.55 34.52 22.02
CA ASP A 10 -9.25 34.13 22.57
C ASP A 10 -9.36 32.68 23.04
N GLU A 11 -9.06 31.75 22.13
CA GLU A 11 -8.92 30.32 22.43
C GLU A 11 -7.66 30.13 23.30
N PRO A 12 -7.76 29.58 24.52
CA PRO A 12 -6.61 29.41 25.39
C PRO A 12 -5.68 28.35 24.76
N ALA A 13 -4.52 28.82 24.30
CA ALA A 13 -3.44 27.97 23.82
C ALA A 13 -3.14 26.88 24.85
N LEU A 14 -3.62 25.66 24.56
CA LEU A 14 -3.26 24.44 25.27
C LEU A 14 -1.74 24.32 25.17
N LYS A 15 -1.07 24.63 26.28
CA LYS A 15 0.36 24.44 26.47
C LYS A 15 0.67 23.00 26.08
N ARG A 16 1.30 22.82 24.91
CA ARG A 16 1.92 21.56 24.50
C ARG A 16 2.91 21.20 25.60
N LEU A 17 2.46 20.33 26.52
CA LEU A 17 3.33 19.61 27.42
C LEU A 17 4.30 18.87 26.53
N ARG A 18 5.53 19.40 26.45
CA ARG A 18 6.69 18.74 25.89
C ARG A 18 6.96 17.58 26.83
N ILE A 19 6.30 16.46 26.58
CA ILE A 19 6.60 15.17 27.20
C ILE A 19 7.99 14.85 26.69
N GLU A 20 9.00 15.02 27.54
CA GLU A 20 10.28 14.41 27.28
C GLU A 20 10.05 12.90 27.28
N GLU A 21 10.05 12.33 26.08
CA GLU A 21 9.97 10.91 25.77
C GLU A 21 11.20 10.20 26.35
N GLY A 22 11.23 10.07 27.68
CA GLY A 22 11.97 9.00 28.29
C GLY A 22 11.43 7.71 27.68
N ASN A 23 12.27 7.00 26.94
CA ASN A 23 12.02 5.83 26.10
C ASN A 23 11.51 4.60 26.91
N GLN A 24 10.46 4.80 27.71
CA GLN A 24 9.80 3.79 28.51
C GLN A 24 8.83 3.07 27.59
N THR A 25 9.31 2.02 26.95
CA THR A 25 8.45 1.09 26.23
C THR A 25 7.44 0.51 27.20
N SER A 26 6.16 0.82 27.02
CA SER A 26 5.09 0.32 27.88
C SER A 26 5.16 -1.21 28.01
N PRO A 27 5.00 -1.78 29.22
CA PRO A 27 5.15 -3.22 29.44
C PRO A 27 4.18 -4.06 28.60
N ALA A 28 3.04 -3.48 28.18
CA ALA A 28 2.10 -4.12 27.27
C ALA A 28 2.67 -4.35 25.86
N LEU A 29 3.48 -3.40 25.34
CA LEU A 29 4.11 -3.50 24.02
C LEU A 29 5.25 -4.52 23.98
N CYS A 30 5.77 -4.95 25.12
CA CYS A 30 6.76 -6.02 25.20
C CYS A 30 6.12 -7.42 25.15
N ASP A 31 4.80 -7.54 25.24
CA ASP A 31 4.10 -8.82 25.36
C ASP A 31 3.86 -9.47 23.98
N LYS A 32 4.65 -10.51 23.68
CA LYS A 32 4.61 -11.22 22.39
C LYS A 32 3.24 -11.82 22.05
N GLN A 33 2.44 -12.20 23.05
CA GLN A 33 1.11 -12.77 22.80
C GLN A 33 0.11 -11.71 22.34
N ALA A 34 0.21 -10.49 22.88
CA ALA A 34 -0.62 -9.37 22.43
C ALA A 34 -0.34 -9.03 20.94
N TRP A 35 0.93 -9.07 20.52
CA TRP A 35 1.29 -8.98 19.09
C TRP A 35 0.73 -10.13 18.26
N GLY A 36 0.60 -11.32 18.84
CA GLY A 36 -0.04 -12.47 18.21
C GLY A 36 -1.52 -12.22 17.85
N ILE A 37 -2.25 -11.46 18.68
CA ILE A 37 -3.65 -11.09 18.40
C ILE A 37 -3.74 -10.18 17.17
N LEU A 38 -2.82 -9.21 17.04
CA LEU A 38 -2.71 -8.35 15.85
C LEU A 38 -2.35 -9.14 14.59
N GLN A 39 -1.48 -10.15 14.71
CA GLN A 39 -1.17 -11.05 13.59
C GLN A 39 -2.38 -11.94 13.21
N GLN A 40 -3.16 -12.38 14.20
CA GLN A 40 -4.40 -13.12 13.95
C GLN A 40 -5.41 -12.25 13.20
N PHE A 41 -5.53 -10.97 13.52
CA PHE A 41 -6.40 -10.04 12.80
C PHE A 41 -6.08 -10.00 11.30
N LEU A 42 -4.79 -9.97 10.92
CA LEU A 42 -4.37 -9.94 9.51
C LEU A 42 -4.49 -11.30 8.80
N THR A 43 -4.57 -12.40 9.54
CA THR A 43 -4.56 -13.76 8.96
C THR A 43 -5.91 -14.46 9.05
N THR A 44 -6.87 -13.89 9.77
CA THR A 44 -8.22 -14.42 9.97
C THR A 44 -9.26 -13.34 9.70
N ASN A 45 -10.51 -13.73 9.47
CA ASN A 45 -11.63 -12.79 9.26
C ASN A 45 -12.12 -12.18 10.60
N MET A 46 -11.21 -11.80 11.50
CA MET A 46 -11.56 -11.15 12.76
C MET A 46 -11.86 -9.68 12.50
N THR A 47 -12.93 -9.16 13.09
CA THR A 47 -13.29 -7.74 12.95
C THR A 47 -12.49 -6.85 13.93
N MET A 48 -12.36 -5.56 13.64
CA MET A 48 -11.64 -4.62 14.50
C MET A 48 -12.17 -4.59 15.95
N PRO A 49 -13.50 -4.59 16.22
CA PRO A 49 -14.02 -4.64 17.59
C PRO A 49 -13.69 -5.95 18.32
N GLU A 50 -13.65 -7.09 17.61
CA GLU A 50 -13.27 -8.38 18.18
C GLU A 50 -11.79 -8.41 18.56
N MET A 51 -10.92 -7.87 17.71
CA MET A 51 -9.50 -7.72 17.99
C MET A 51 -9.27 -6.85 19.23
N ASP A 52 -9.96 -5.72 19.34
CA ASP A 52 -9.86 -4.80 20.47
C ASP A 52 -10.35 -5.45 21.77
N SER A 53 -11.46 -6.18 21.70
CA SER A 53 -11.98 -6.97 22.81
C SER A 53 -10.99 -8.05 23.25
N ALA A 54 -10.37 -8.75 22.29
CA ALA A 54 -9.35 -9.76 22.57
C ALA A 54 -8.09 -9.16 23.23
N LEU A 55 -7.62 -8.00 22.75
CA LEU A 55 -6.50 -7.28 23.35
C LEU A 55 -6.82 -6.81 24.78
N ALA A 56 -7.97 -6.18 24.98
CA ALA A 56 -8.40 -5.70 26.28
C ALA A 56 -8.60 -6.87 27.28
N SER A 57 -9.21 -7.97 26.83
CA SER A 57 -9.39 -9.17 27.64
C SER A 57 -8.06 -9.87 27.97
N TYR A 58 -7.08 -9.85 27.07
CA TYR A 58 -5.77 -10.50 27.29
C TYR A 58 -4.87 -9.68 28.22
N LEU A 59 -4.81 -8.37 28.02
CA LEU A 59 -3.91 -7.47 28.76
C LEU A 59 -4.51 -6.99 30.09
N GLY A 60 -5.85 -6.95 30.21
CA GLY A 60 -6.56 -6.47 31.39
C GLY A 60 -6.16 -5.03 31.71
N ASP A 61 -5.79 -4.79 32.97
CA ASP A 61 -5.39 -3.46 33.46
C ASP A 61 -4.11 -2.92 32.81
N ARG A 62 -3.33 -3.77 32.13
CA ARG A 62 -2.13 -3.34 31.36
C ARG A 62 -2.50 -2.72 30.01
N TYR A 63 -3.76 -2.81 29.59
CA TYR A 63 -4.19 -2.29 28.31
C TYR A 63 -4.36 -0.77 28.35
N SER A 64 -3.56 -0.07 27.55
CA SER A 64 -3.69 1.37 27.30
C SER A 64 -3.94 1.59 25.82
N ALA A 65 -5.11 2.14 25.45
CA ALA A 65 -5.46 2.36 24.05
C ALA A 65 -4.44 3.25 23.33
N ASP A 66 -3.84 4.20 24.05
CA ASP A 66 -2.85 5.14 23.52
C ASP A 66 -1.55 4.44 23.08
N ASP A 67 -1.11 3.44 23.84
CA ASP A 67 0.10 2.67 23.53
C ASP A 67 -0.05 1.85 22.24
N TRP A 68 -1.29 1.46 21.90
CA TRP A 68 -1.58 0.62 20.74
C TRP A 68 -1.94 1.43 19.48
N VAL A 69 -1.90 2.76 19.51
CA VAL A 69 -2.21 3.61 18.34
C VAL A 69 -1.24 3.36 17.19
N GLU A 70 0.06 3.30 17.45
CA GLU A 70 1.07 3.06 16.41
C GLU A 70 0.97 1.64 15.81
N PRO A 71 0.89 0.55 16.61
CA PRO A 71 0.60 -0.79 16.08
C PRO A 71 -0.67 -0.85 15.23
N ARG A 72 -1.75 -0.19 15.66
CA ARG A 72 -2.99 -0.13 14.89
C ARG A 72 -2.81 0.61 13.57
N ARG A 73 -2.10 1.74 13.56
CA ARG A 73 -1.79 2.46 12.32
C ARG A 73 -0.99 1.58 11.35
N ALA A 74 -0.06 0.76 11.87
CA ALA A 74 0.73 -0.16 11.05
C ALA A 74 -0.14 -1.22 10.35
N LEU A 75 -1.23 -1.69 10.97
CA LEU A 75 -2.17 -2.64 10.35
C LEU A 75 -2.82 -2.11 9.06
N PHE A 76 -3.03 -0.79 8.96
CA PHE A 76 -3.68 -0.16 7.82
C PHE A 76 -2.71 0.54 6.86
N SER A 77 -1.41 0.34 7.06
CA SER A 77 -0.38 0.99 6.24
C SER A 77 -0.21 0.36 4.85
N GLY A 78 -0.59 -0.91 4.68
CA GLY A 78 -0.32 -1.71 3.47
C GLY A 78 -1.28 -1.51 2.29
N GLU A 79 -1.91 -0.35 2.10
CA GLU A 79 -2.81 -0.04 0.96
C GLU A 79 -3.86 -1.14 0.61
N GLY A 80 -4.27 -1.96 1.58
CA GLY A 80 -5.21 -3.08 1.36
C GLY A 80 -4.56 -4.44 1.01
N ASP A 81 -3.24 -4.55 1.10
CA ASP A 81 -2.48 -5.80 1.07
C ASP A 81 -2.09 -6.22 2.50
N ASP A 82 -2.77 -7.24 3.00
CA ASP A 82 -2.53 -7.79 4.34
C ASP A 82 -1.10 -8.33 4.51
N SER A 83 -0.45 -8.75 3.42
CA SER A 83 0.92 -9.25 3.47
C SER A 83 1.93 -8.13 3.75
N GLU A 84 1.72 -6.94 3.19
CA GLU A 84 2.53 -5.76 3.45
C GLU A 84 2.31 -5.25 4.88
N SER A 85 1.04 -5.19 5.32
CA SER A 85 0.70 -4.85 6.70
C SER A 85 1.35 -5.81 7.71
N LEU A 86 1.43 -7.10 7.41
CA LEU A 86 2.07 -8.10 8.28
C LEU A 86 3.59 -7.91 8.35
N VAL A 87 4.25 -7.54 7.25
CA VAL A 87 5.68 -7.19 7.24
C VAL A 87 5.94 -5.94 8.09
N ASN A 88 5.12 -4.91 7.94
CA ASN A 88 5.23 -3.67 8.72
C ASN A 88 5.00 -3.92 10.21
N LEU A 89 4.00 -4.73 10.56
CA LEU A 89 3.72 -5.15 11.93
C LEU A 89 4.91 -5.92 12.54
N ASN A 90 5.49 -6.87 11.81
CA ASN A 90 6.65 -7.63 12.29
C ASN A 90 7.88 -6.74 12.51
N ARG A 91 8.06 -5.72 11.67
CA ARG A 91 9.13 -4.73 11.83
C ARG A 91 8.93 -3.90 13.09
N LEU A 92 7.69 -3.51 13.38
CA LEU A 92 7.32 -2.78 14.60
C LEU A 92 7.51 -3.68 15.84
N MET A 93 7.02 -4.92 15.80
CA MET A 93 7.18 -5.90 16.87
C MET A 93 8.65 -6.11 17.22
N ALA A 94 9.54 -6.19 16.23
CA ALA A 94 10.98 -6.36 16.47
C ALA A 94 11.64 -5.16 17.21
N ARG A 95 11.00 -3.98 17.21
CA ARG A 95 11.47 -2.81 17.96
C ARG A 95 11.05 -2.87 19.43
N HIS A 96 9.84 -3.37 19.72
CA HIS A 96 9.28 -3.38 21.07
C HIS A 96 9.54 -4.68 21.83
N VAL A 97 9.61 -5.82 21.13
CA VAL A 97 9.87 -7.11 21.74
C VAL A 97 11.38 -7.37 21.64
N PRO A 98 12.16 -7.19 22.72
CA PRO A 98 13.58 -7.47 22.67
C PRO A 98 13.79 -8.93 22.25
N PRO A 99 14.76 -9.21 21.37
CA PRO A 99 15.10 -10.58 21.02
C PRO A 99 15.41 -11.32 22.33
N ALA A 100 14.78 -12.48 22.52
CA ALA A 100 15.01 -13.30 23.70
C ALA A 100 16.52 -13.41 23.90
N PRO A 101 17.04 -13.10 25.11
CA PRO A 101 18.47 -13.20 25.36
C PRO A 101 18.91 -14.60 24.94
N PRO A 102 20.06 -14.74 24.26
CA PRO A 102 20.52 -16.04 23.81
C PRO A 102 20.53 -16.94 25.03
N SER A 103 19.62 -17.90 25.06
CA SER A 103 19.49 -18.85 26.16
C SER A 103 20.90 -19.36 26.44
N PRO A 104 21.41 -19.27 27.68
CA PRO A 104 22.75 -19.73 28.00
C PRO A 104 22.78 -21.21 27.65
N ALA A 105 23.26 -21.50 26.44
CA ALA A 105 23.38 -22.84 25.93
C ALA A 105 24.16 -23.59 27.00
N SER A 106 23.51 -24.59 27.60
CA SER A 106 24.19 -25.61 28.36
C SER A 106 25.39 -26.01 27.53
N LYS A 107 26.59 -25.69 28.04
CA LYS A 107 27.86 -26.09 27.45
C LYS A 107 27.92 -27.61 27.55
N THR A 108 27.16 -28.31 26.73
CA THR A 108 27.33 -29.73 26.50
C THR A 108 28.59 -29.83 25.67
N VAL A 109 29.67 -30.14 26.39
CA VAL A 109 31.02 -30.31 25.90
C VAL A 109 31.03 -31.43 24.85
N ASN A 110 30.75 -31.10 23.59
CA ASN A 110 31.11 -31.96 22.47
C ASN A 110 32.57 -31.71 22.13
N ARG A 111 33.43 -32.32 22.96
CA ARG A 111 34.85 -32.52 22.72
C ARG A 111 35.00 -33.56 21.61
N LEU A 112 34.97 -33.14 20.35
CA LEU A 112 35.45 -33.96 19.24
C LEU A 112 36.38 -33.14 18.33
N SER A 113 37.66 -33.46 18.49
CA SER A 113 38.64 -33.69 17.42
C SER A 113 39.02 -32.52 16.51
N ASN A 114 40.14 -31.92 16.89
CA ASN A 114 41.10 -31.22 16.04
C ASN A 114 41.15 -31.75 14.59
N SER A 115 40.72 -30.94 13.62
CA SER A 115 41.34 -30.95 12.30
C SER A 115 41.77 -29.54 11.90
N ARG A 116 43.07 -29.36 12.07
CA ARG A 116 43.93 -28.26 11.70
C ARG A 116 43.78 -27.93 10.21
N ARG A 117 43.18 -26.79 9.85
CA ARG A 117 43.47 -26.12 8.57
C ARG A 117 43.77 -24.64 8.79
N LYS A 118 44.81 -24.22 8.08
CA LYS A 118 45.67 -23.07 8.29
C LYS A 118 45.07 -21.80 7.65
N ARG A 119 45.22 -20.68 8.37
CA ARG A 119 45.67 -19.34 7.93
C ARG A 119 45.24 -18.80 6.56
N SER A 120 44.55 -17.66 6.60
CA SER A 120 44.99 -16.38 5.99
C SER A 120 44.17 -15.26 6.64
N HIS A 121 44.71 -14.55 7.64
CA HIS A 121 45.35 -13.24 7.53
C HIS A 121 44.67 -12.25 6.56
N GLY A 122 43.88 -11.34 7.14
CA GLY A 122 43.39 -10.10 6.53
C GLY A 122 43.11 -9.07 7.63
N LEU A 123 43.99 -8.08 7.72
CA LEU A 123 44.07 -6.94 8.65
C LEU A 123 42.70 -6.23 8.81
N ARG A 124 42.15 -5.99 10.01
CA ARG A 124 42.41 -4.89 10.98
C ARG A 124 42.50 -3.47 10.41
N LYS A 125 41.52 -2.63 10.77
CA LYS A 125 41.58 -1.18 11.16
C LYS A 125 40.17 -0.83 11.68
N SER A 126 39.87 -0.61 12.97
CA SER A 126 40.42 0.33 13.96
C SER A 126 40.46 1.76 13.44
N THR A 127 39.50 2.59 13.85
CA THR A 127 39.72 3.67 14.84
C THR A 127 38.39 4.30 15.25
N HIS A 128 38.14 4.23 16.56
CA HIS A 128 37.28 5.10 17.36
C HIS A 128 37.85 6.53 17.35
N ASN A 129 37.01 7.56 17.25
CA ASN A 129 37.40 8.95 17.50
C ASN A 129 36.35 9.62 18.40
N PRO A 130 36.66 9.93 19.68
CA PRO A 130 35.73 10.49 20.65
C PRO A 130 35.82 12.02 20.84
N TYR A 131 36.28 12.78 19.83
CA TYR A 131 36.38 14.23 19.90
C TYR A 131 35.89 14.89 18.61
N ILE A 132 34.58 15.12 18.47
CA ILE A 132 34.03 16.21 17.66
C ILE A 132 32.83 16.76 18.42
N ILE A 133 33.13 17.62 19.41
CA ILE A 133 32.22 18.68 19.84
C ILE A 133 32.54 19.84 18.88
N MET A 134 31.67 20.11 17.92
CA MET A 134 31.66 21.39 17.22
C MET A 134 30.38 22.11 17.68
N GLU A 135 30.57 22.99 18.65
CA GLU A 135 29.73 24.17 18.78
C GLU A 135 29.93 24.97 17.49
N ALA A 136 28.87 25.22 16.75
CA ALA A 136 28.86 26.18 15.65
C ALA A 136 27.75 27.17 15.96
N GLU A 137 28.21 28.36 16.33
CA GLU A 137 27.47 29.58 16.58
C GLU A 137 26.69 30.03 15.34
N ASP A 138 25.67 30.83 15.64
CA ASP A 138 24.89 31.65 14.72
C ASP A 138 25.77 32.44 13.75
N ASP A 139 25.42 32.42 12.45
CA ASP A 139 25.67 33.57 11.59
C ASP A 139 24.55 33.67 10.55
N ASP A 140 23.77 34.73 10.70
CA ASP A 140 22.84 35.26 9.72
C ASP A 140 23.65 35.77 8.52
N GLU A 141 23.29 35.44 7.27
CA GLU A 141 23.14 36.43 6.20
C GLU A 141 22.80 35.80 4.83
N ASP A 142 21.66 36.28 4.33
CA ASP A 142 21.37 36.79 2.99
C ASP A 142 21.49 35.89 1.74
N GLY A 143 20.56 36.17 0.84
CA GLY A 143 20.24 35.40 -0.35
C GLY A 143 21.35 35.35 -1.39
N SER A 144 21.35 34.27 -2.15
CA SER A 144 21.51 34.40 -3.60
C SER A 144 20.92 33.20 -4.32
N ASP A 145 20.14 33.58 -5.32
CA ASP A 145 19.60 32.81 -6.42
C ASP A 145 20.74 32.10 -7.16
N GLU A 146 20.83 30.76 -7.08
CA GLU A 146 21.67 29.98 -8.00
C GLU A 146 20.88 28.78 -8.54
N GLU A 147 20.17 29.06 -9.62
CA GLU A 147 19.76 28.10 -10.63
C GLU A 147 20.98 27.40 -11.27
N GLU A 148 20.76 26.17 -11.75
CA GLU A 148 21.60 25.42 -12.71
C GLU A 148 22.97 24.85 -12.27
N ALA A 149 23.00 23.60 -11.76
CA ALA A 149 24.10 22.64 -12.06
C ALA A 149 23.81 21.20 -11.55
N TRP A 150 22.93 20.44 -12.20
CA TRP A 150 22.87 18.97 -12.02
C TRP A 150 23.04 18.22 -13.33
N ARG A 151 24.05 18.62 -14.11
CA ARG A 151 24.58 17.82 -15.22
C ARG A 151 26.00 17.36 -14.89
N SER A 152 26.15 16.04 -14.92
CA SER A 152 27.42 15.31 -15.13
C SER A 152 28.17 14.84 -13.89
N GLU A 153 27.68 13.77 -13.26
CA GLU A 153 28.52 12.87 -12.45
C GLU A 153 28.16 11.39 -12.68
N SER A 154 28.07 10.96 -13.94
CA SER A 154 27.73 9.57 -14.30
C SER A 154 28.77 8.83 -15.15
N GLU A 155 29.97 9.38 -15.35
CA GLU A 155 30.95 8.77 -16.27
C GLU A 155 32.21 8.15 -15.64
N GLN A 156 32.40 8.20 -14.31
CA GLN A 156 33.68 7.77 -13.71
C GLN A 156 33.62 6.48 -12.87
N LEU A 157 32.81 5.50 -13.28
CA LEU A 157 32.76 4.18 -12.62
C LEU A 157 32.61 2.99 -13.60
N GLN A 158 33.25 3.08 -14.78
CA GLN A 158 33.39 1.96 -15.71
C GLN A 158 34.83 1.46 -15.81
N LYS A 159 35.37 0.86 -14.74
CA LYS A 159 36.60 0.06 -14.86
C LYS A 159 36.72 -1.02 -13.78
N ALA A 160 35.72 -1.88 -13.72
CA ALA A 160 35.85 -3.20 -13.12
C ALA A 160 34.87 -4.16 -13.80
N ILE A 161 35.25 -4.65 -14.99
CA ILE A 161 34.55 -5.74 -15.67
C ILE A 161 34.83 -7.02 -14.87
N ARG A 162 34.03 -7.22 -13.81
CA ARG A 162 33.70 -8.55 -13.33
C ARG A 162 32.42 -8.94 -14.06
N VAL A 163 32.46 -10.11 -14.69
CA VAL A 163 31.34 -10.73 -15.39
C VAL A 163 30.22 -10.97 -14.38
N SER A 164 29.41 -9.95 -14.16
CA SER A 164 28.24 -10.00 -13.29
C SER A 164 27.14 -10.66 -14.11
N GLY A 165 26.62 -11.77 -13.61
CA GLY A 165 25.48 -12.45 -14.23
C GLY A 165 24.26 -11.52 -14.31
N PRO A 166 23.25 -11.91 -15.10
CA PRO A 166 22.09 -11.07 -15.37
C PRO A 166 21.46 -10.58 -14.07
N SER A 167 21.29 -9.27 -13.98
CA SER A 167 20.75 -8.59 -12.80
C SER A 167 19.36 -9.14 -12.46
N ALA A 168 18.98 -9.15 -11.18
CA ALA A 168 17.64 -9.57 -10.76
C ALA A 168 16.54 -8.80 -11.52
N LYS A 169 16.79 -7.52 -11.86
CA LYS A 169 15.91 -6.69 -12.69
C LYS A 169 15.76 -7.23 -14.11
N GLU A 170 16.84 -7.74 -14.69
CA GLU A 170 16.88 -8.30 -16.04
C GLU A 170 16.21 -9.68 -16.10
N LYS A 171 16.35 -10.48 -15.04
CA LYS A 171 15.60 -11.74 -14.87
C LYS A 171 14.10 -11.51 -14.73
N LEU A 172 13.70 -10.43 -14.06
CA LEU A 172 12.29 -10.05 -13.92
C LEU A 172 11.72 -9.57 -15.25
N ALA A 173 12.43 -8.68 -15.96
CA ALA A 173 12.02 -8.21 -17.28
C ALA A 173 11.79 -9.39 -18.25
N LYS A 174 12.74 -10.33 -18.30
CA LYS A 174 12.62 -11.54 -19.13
C LYS A 174 11.40 -12.40 -18.76
N LYS A 175 11.06 -12.51 -17.46
CA LYS A 175 9.87 -13.24 -17.03
C LYS A 175 8.57 -12.56 -17.45
N ILE A 176 8.53 -11.22 -17.43
CA ILE A 176 7.37 -10.45 -17.87
C ILE A 176 7.15 -10.64 -19.37
N ASP A 177 8.23 -10.57 -20.16
CA ASP A 177 8.17 -10.78 -21.61
C ASP A 177 7.73 -12.22 -21.97
N ASP A 178 8.23 -13.25 -21.26
CA ASP A 178 7.80 -14.64 -21.44
C ASP A 178 6.30 -14.86 -21.12
N LEU A 179 5.74 -14.06 -20.20
CA LEU A 179 4.34 -14.13 -19.81
C LEU A 179 3.44 -13.43 -20.83
N ALA A 180 3.87 -12.26 -21.33
CA ALA A 180 3.21 -11.53 -22.39
C ALA A 180 3.17 -12.34 -23.70
N ASN A 181 4.27 -13.00 -24.06
CA ASN A 181 4.34 -13.85 -25.25
C ASN A 181 3.42 -15.08 -25.13
N ARG A 182 3.37 -15.73 -23.96
CA ARG A 182 2.43 -16.83 -23.72
C ARG A 182 0.97 -16.42 -23.88
N PHE A 183 0.61 -15.23 -23.41
CA PHE A 183 -0.76 -14.74 -23.55
C PHE A 183 -1.12 -14.44 -25.01
N LYS A 184 -0.16 -13.90 -25.77
CA LYS A 184 -0.33 -13.57 -27.19
C LYS A 184 -0.45 -14.82 -28.06
N GLU A 185 0.34 -15.85 -27.78
CA GLU A 185 0.27 -17.15 -28.49
C GLU A 185 -0.99 -17.94 -28.13
N ASN A 186 -1.43 -17.91 -26.86
CA ASN A 186 -2.61 -18.66 -26.44
C ASN A 186 -3.94 -17.99 -26.84
N SER A 187 -3.91 -16.72 -27.24
CA SER A 187 -5.10 -15.99 -27.73
C SER A 187 -5.48 -16.37 -29.18
N GLY A 188 -4.61 -17.07 -29.93
CA GLY A 188 -4.85 -17.44 -31.32
C GLY A 188 -5.44 -18.83 -31.56
N ASN A 189 -5.26 -19.79 -30.63
CA ASN A 189 -5.49 -21.21 -30.95
C ASN A 189 -6.55 -21.93 -30.09
N SER A 190 -7.40 -21.22 -29.33
CA SER A 190 -8.51 -21.85 -28.60
C SER A 190 -9.73 -22.09 -29.50
N SER A 191 -9.59 -22.99 -30.47
CA SER A 191 -10.73 -23.55 -31.21
C SER A 191 -10.37 -24.89 -31.86
N GLN A 192 -10.16 -25.93 -31.03
CA GLN A 192 -10.35 -27.32 -31.48
C GLN A 192 -10.42 -28.32 -30.31
N CYS A 193 -11.47 -28.23 -29.49
CA CYS A 193 -11.95 -29.42 -28.78
C CYS A 193 -12.96 -30.13 -29.67
N ARG A 194 -12.45 -31.01 -30.53
CA ARG A 194 -13.24 -32.04 -31.22
C ARG A 194 -13.53 -33.17 -30.24
N HIS A 195 -14.69 -33.14 -29.61
CA HIS A 195 -15.35 -34.37 -29.17
C HIS A 195 -16.68 -34.48 -29.90
N GLY A 196 -16.71 -35.39 -30.87
CA GLY A 196 -17.91 -35.75 -31.59
C GLY A 196 -18.87 -36.48 -30.68
N LEU A 197 -20.04 -35.90 -30.48
CA LEU A 197 -21.27 -36.63 -30.20
C LEU A 197 -22.34 -36.05 -31.12
N THR A 198 -22.75 -36.89 -32.07
CA THR A 198 -23.89 -36.70 -32.94
C THR A 198 -25.15 -36.55 -32.09
N SER A 199 -25.70 -35.35 -31.98
CA SER A 199 -27.04 -35.14 -31.44
C SER A 199 -27.83 -34.18 -32.32
N ARG A 200 -28.55 -34.81 -33.25
CA ARG A 200 -29.88 -34.49 -33.74
C ARG A 200 -30.34 -33.03 -33.57
N ALA A 201 -30.28 -32.30 -34.68
CA ALA A 201 -30.86 -30.98 -34.85
C ALA A 201 -32.36 -30.96 -34.52
N ALA A 202 -32.71 -30.30 -33.43
CA ALA A 202 -34.01 -29.67 -33.26
C ALA A 202 -33.79 -28.17 -33.50
N SER A 203 -34.30 -27.70 -34.64
CA SER A 203 -34.35 -26.28 -35.01
C SER A 203 -35.27 -25.54 -34.02
N ILE A 204 -34.65 -24.91 -33.01
CA ILE A 204 -35.32 -24.00 -32.09
C ILE A 204 -35.57 -22.68 -32.84
N PRO A 205 -36.81 -22.17 -32.88
CA PRO A 205 -37.12 -20.91 -33.56
C PRO A 205 -36.39 -19.72 -32.90
N LEU A 206 -35.61 -18.99 -33.69
CA LEU A 206 -34.81 -17.80 -33.31
C LEU A 206 -35.64 -16.56 -32.91
N SER A 207 -36.95 -16.69 -32.73
CA SER A 207 -37.86 -15.55 -32.60
C SER A 207 -38.02 -15.02 -31.17
N SER A 208 -37.30 -15.56 -30.18
CA SER A 208 -37.46 -15.17 -28.77
C SER A 208 -36.15 -15.19 -27.98
N LEU A 209 -35.03 -14.83 -28.62
CA LEU A 209 -33.93 -14.22 -27.88
C LEU A 209 -34.25 -12.73 -27.79
N GLU A 210 -35.13 -12.37 -26.86
CA GLU A 210 -35.07 -11.04 -26.30
C GLU A 210 -33.70 -10.94 -25.63
N VAL A 211 -32.73 -10.44 -26.40
CA VAL A 211 -31.45 -9.97 -25.87
C VAL A 211 -31.83 -8.82 -24.97
N SER A 212 -32.12 -9.17 -23.71
CA SER A 212 -32.45 -8.23 -22.66
C SER A 212 -31.40 -7.14 -22.76
N ALA A 213 -31.84 -5.92 -23.09
CA ALA A 213 -30.96 -4.79 -23.33
C ALA A 213 -29.90 -4.78 -22.21
N PRO A 214 -28.61 -4.64 -22.55
CA PRO A 214 -27.54 -4.80 -21.57
C PRO A 214 -27.86 -3.92 -20.36
N SER A 215 -28.20 -4.55 -19.24
CA SER A 215 -28.53 -3.85 -18.02
C SER A 215 -27.33 -2.97 -17.69
N SER A 216 -27.53 -1.65 -17.75
CA SER A 216 -26.44 -0.70 -17.59
C SER A 216 -25.81 -0.91 -16.21
N ARG A 217 -24.51 -1.15 -16.19
CA ARG A 217 -23.76 -1.49 -14.97
C ARG A 217 -23.17 -0.22 -14.38
N MET A 218 -23.10 -0.14 -13.05
CA MET A 218 -22.48 0.98 -12.36
C MET A 218 -21.04 0.64 -11.99
N TYR A 219 -20.13 1.59 -12.20
CA TYR A 219 -18.72 1.47 -11.88
C TYR A 219 -18.28 2.63 -10.99
N LEU A 220 -17.42 2.34 -10.02
CA LEU A 220 -16.74 3.32 -9.16
C LEU A 220 -15.35 3.58 -9.73
N LEU A 221 -15.07 4.84 -10.07
CA LEU A 221 -13.74 5.27 -10.51
C LEU A 221 -13.06 6.04 -9.40
N HIS A 222 -11.82 5.65 -9.10
CA HIS A 222 -10.91 6.40 -8.25
C HIS A 222 -10.01 7.27 -9.13
N ILE A 223 -10.11 8.58 -8.94
CA ILE A 223 -9.49 9.59 -9.78
C ILE A 223 -8.70 10.56 -8.88
N GLN A 224 -7.62 11.13 -9.41
CA GLN A 224 -6.95 12.26 -8.76
C GLN A 224 -7.92 13.41 -8.49
N ARG A 225 -7.92 13.93 -7.26
CA ARG A 225 -8.88 14.95 -6.78
C ARG A 225 -9.00 16.17 -7.69
N THR A 226 -7.89 16.63 -8.24
CA THR A 226 -7.80 17.80 -9.13
C THR A 226 -8.49 17.59 -10.49
N ALA A 227 -8.70 16.34 -10.91
CA ALA A 227 -9.26 15.99 -12.22
C ALA A 227 -10.72 15.53 -12.16
N VAL A 228 -11.32 15.44 -10.96
CA VAL A 228 -12.66 14.88 -10.76
C VAL A 228 -13.73 15.64 -11.53
N GLU A 229 -13.76 16.96 -11.39
CA GLU A 229 -14.78 17.80 -12.02
C GLU A 229 -14.68 17.76 -13.54
N TYR A 230 -13.47 17.92 -14.07
CA TYR A 230 -13.20 17.86 -15.50
C TYR A 230 -13.59 16.52 -16.12
N ILE A 231 -13.20 15.39 -15.50
CA ILE A 231 -13.54 14.06 -16.02
C ILE A 231 -15.04 13.80 -15.89
N ALA A 232 -15.67 14.21 -14.80
CA ALA A 232 -17.12 14.05 -14.63
C ALA A 232 -17.89 14.83 -15.70
N GLU A 233 -17.51 16.08 -15.97
CA GLU A 233 -18.10 16.89 -17.04
C GLU A 233 -17.86 16.28 -18.42
N HIS A 234 -16.63 15.83 -18.69
CA HIS A 234 -16.28 15.18 -19.96
C HIS A 234 -17.13 13.93 -20.22
N LEU A 235 -17.26 13.05 -19.23
CA LEU A 235 -18.06 11.84 -19.34
C LEU A 235 -19.56 12.14 -19.50
N ARG A 236 -20.09 13.18 -18.83
CA ARG A 236 -21.47 13.65 -19.07
C ARG A 236 -21.67 14.13 -20.51
N ASN A 237 -20.69 14.84 -21.07
CA ASN A 237 -20.72 15.29 -22.47
C ASN A 237 -20.70 14.10 -23.45
N GLN A 238 -20.09 12.97 -23.06
CA GLN A 238 -20.14 11.70 -23.78
C GLN A 238 -21.41 10.87 -23.52
N LYS A 239 -22.45 11.46 -22.91
CA LYS A 239 -23.75 10.85 -22.59
C LYS A 239 -23.70 9.73 -21.54
N PHE A 240 -22.66 9.64 -20.72
CA PHE A 240 -22.67 8.77 -19.55
C PHE A 240 -23.47 9.41 -18.41
N SER A 241 -24.19 8.57 -17.65
CA SER A 241 -24.76 9.00 -16.36
C SER A 241 -23.68 8.96 -15.30
N VAL A 242 -23.28 10.13 -14.79
CA VAL A 242 -22.15 10.30 -13.87
C VAL A 242 -22.57 11.06 -12.62
N THR A 243 -22.29 10.47 -11.47
CA THR A 243 -22.51 11.08 -10.15
C THR A 243 -21.19 11.20 -9.40
N VAL A 244 -20.88 12.40 -8.90
CA VAL A 244 -19.67 12.64 -8.10
C VAL A 244 -20.00 12.35 -6.63
N SER A 245 -19.12 11.61 -5.93
CA SER A 245 -19.31 11.29 -4.52
C SER A 245 -19.19 12.56 -3.66
N PRO A 246 -20.20 12.94 -2.87
CA PRO A 246 -20.10 14.09 -1.96
C PRO A 246 -19.28 13.77 -0.70
N TRP A 247 -19.12 12.48 -0.35
CA TRP A 247 -18.46 12.06 0.90
C TRP A 247 -16.96 11.80 0.73
N VAL A 248 -16.54 11.38 -0.46
CA VAL A 248 -15.15 10.96 -0.71
C VAL A 248 -14.61 11.67 -1.95
N ALA A 249 -13.74 12.65 -1.72
CA ALA A 249 -13.08 13.37 -2.79
C ALA A 249 -12.18 12.43 -3.63
N GLY A 250 -12.34 12.47 -4.94
CA GLY A 250 -11.64 11.58 -5.87
C GLY A 250 -12.47 10.40 -6.35
N GLN A 251 -13.74 10.27 -5.94
CA GLN A 251 -14.60 9.17 -6.38
C GLN A 251 -15.73 9.67 -7.29
N ILE A 252 -15.91 8.99 -8.43
CA ILE A 252 -17.05 9.18 -9.31
C ILE A 252 -17.72 7.84 -9.62
N TYR A 253 -19.04 7.87 -9.68
CA TYR A 253 -19.89 6.75 -10.06
C TYR A 253 -20.35 6.94 -11.51
N VAL A 254 -20.12 5.94 -12.36
CA VAL A 254 -20.42 6.01 -13.80
C VAL A 254 -21.26 4.80 -14.19
N VAL A 255 -22.39 5.05 -14.86
CA VAL A 255 -23.21 3.99 -15.45
C VAL A 255 -22.78 3.76 -16.90
N ALA A 256 -22.31 2.55 -17.22
CA ALA A 256 -21.83 2.16 -18.54
C ALA A 256 -22.06 0.66 -18.81
N ASP A 257 -21.91 0.25 -20.06
CA ASP A 257 -22.03 -1.17 -20.43
C ASP A 257 -20.78 -1.97 -20.02
N SER A 258 -19.61 -1.33 -20.12
CA SER A 258 -18.32 -1.96 -19.85
C SER A 258 -17.31 -0.97 -19.25
N PRO A 259 -16.28 -1.45 -18.52
CA PRO A 259 -15.18 -0.58 -18.09
C PRO A 259 -14.38 -0.05 -19.29
N LYS A 260 -14.34 -0.81 -20.40
CA LYS A 260 -13.63 -0.43 -21.62
C LYS A 260 -14.28 0.80 -22.27
N SER A 261 -15.60 0.85 -22.37
CA SER A 261 -16.30 2.03 -22.92
C SER A 261 -16.03 3.30 -22.11
N ILE A 262 -15.82 3.18 -20.80
CA ILE A 262 -15.42 4.32 -19.96
C ILE A 262 -13.99 4.75 -20.32
N CYS A 263 -13.05 3.80 -20.37
CA CYS A 263 -11.65 4.08 -20.68
C CYS A 263 -11.48 4.70 -22.08
N ASP A 264 -12.18 4.18 -23.08
CA ASP A 264 -12.14 4.68 -24.46
C ASP A 264 -12.75 6.09 -24.59
N SER A 265 -13.59 6.49 -23.63
CA SER A 265 -14.23 7.82 -23.58
C SER A 265 -13.47 8.83 -22.72
N LEU A 266 -12.38 8.43 -22.05
CA LEU A 266 -11.57 9.35 -21.26
C LEU A 266 -10.64 10.17 -22.19
N PRO A 267 -10.37 11.45 -21.84
CA PRO A 267 -9.35 12.23 -22.53
C PRO A 267 -7.99 11.54 -22.45
N ALA A 268 -7.24 11.50 -23.55
CA ALA A 268 -5.92 10.86 -23.61
C ALA A 268 -4.95 11.39 -22.54
N SER A 269 -5.06 12.68 -22.19
CA SER A 269 -4.27 13.33 -21.14
C SER A 269 -4.57 12.84 -19.72
N HIS A 270 -5.71 12.16 -19.51
CA HIS A 270 -6.23 11.79 -18.20
C HIS A 270 -6.30 10.28 -17.96
N GLY A 271 -5.78 9.47 -18.89
CA GLY A 271 -5.68 8.01 -18.70
C GLY A 271 -4.90 7.62 -17.45
N LEU A 272 -3.88 8.42 -17.07
CA LEU A 272 -3.08 8.23 -15.86
C LEU A 272 -3.74 8.79 -14.58
N ALA A 273 -4.76 9.64 -14.72
CA ALA A 273 -5.46 10.21 -13.57
C ALA A 273 -6.43 9.20 -12.92
N MET A 274 -6.89 8.21 -13.69
CA MET A 274 -7.69 7.10 -13.19
C MET A 274 -6.78 6.06 -12.53
N LYS A 275 -6.90 5.92 -11.23
CA LYS A 275 -6.13 4.94 -10.44
C LYS A 275 -6.77 3.56 -10.49
N GLN A 276 -8.10 3.49 -10.41
CA GLN A 276 -8.83 2.24 -10.28
C GLN A 276 -10.25 2.38 -10.83
N CYS A 277 -10.77 1.29 -11.40
CA CYS A 277 -12.16 1.17 -11.83
C CYS A 277 -12.73 -0.13 -11.24
N LEU A 278 -13.70 -0.01 -10.35
CA LEU A 278 -14.34 -1.13 -9.66
C LEU A 278 -15.78 -1.26 -10.14
N ARG A 279 -16.23 -2.49 -10.39
CA ARG A 279 -17.64 -2.76 -10.69
C ARG A 279 -18.43 -2.79 -9.38
N ILE A 280 -19.51 -2.02 -9.33
CA ILE A 280 -20.43 -1.98 -8.19
C ILE A 280 -21.49 -3.07 -8.40
N THR A 281 -21.84 -3.77 -7.33
CA THR A 281 -22.92 -4.76 -7.35
C THR A 281 -24.29 -4.08 -7.37
N ASP A 282 -25.33 -4.78 -7.83
CA ASP A 282 -26.66 -4.18 -7.90
C ASP A 282 -27.21 -3.78 -6.51
N ALA A 283 -26.85 -4.54 -5.46
CA ALA A 283 -27.20 -4.21 -4.08
C ALA A 283 -26.54 -2.91 -3.59
N GLU A 284 -25.25 -2.71 -3.88
CA GLU A 284 -24.54 -1.47 -3.54
C GLU A 284 -25.03 -0.28 -4.37
N ARG A 285 -25.40 -0.51 -5.63
CA ARG A 285 -25.98 0.52 -6.50
C ARG A 285 -27.24 1.13 -5.88
N GLU A 286 -28.14 0.30 -5.34
CA GLU A 286 -29.34 0.78 -4.66
C GLU A 286 -28.97 1.66 -3.46
N ALA A 287 -28.02 1.21 -2.62
CA ALA A 287 -27.54 1.98 -1.47
C ALA A 287 -26.96 3.35 -1.88
N VAL A 288 -26.15 3.39 -2.94
CA VAL A 288 -25.58 4.64 -3.49
C VAL A 288 -26.70 5.56 -4.00
N CYS A 289 -27.69 5.02 -4.73
CA CYS A 289 -28.83 5.81 -5.20
C CYS A 289 -29.70 6.36 -4.06
N TYR A 290 -29.83 5.64 -2.94
CA TYR A 290 -30.53 6.14 -1.75
C TYR A 290 -29.74 7.24 -1.04
N ALA A 291 -28.42 7.08 -0.91
CA ALA A 291 -27.59 8.04 -0.22
C ALA A 291 -27.47 9.38 -0.98
N LEU A 292 -27.64 9.37 -2.31
CA LEU A 292 -27.56 10.56 -3.16
C LEU A 292 -28.88 11.34 -3.30
N LYS A 293 -29.98 10.84 -2.72
CA LYS A 293 -31.27 11.54 -2.65
C LYS A 293 -31.35 12.41 -1.40
#